data_AF-A0A5S9NZ46-F1
#
_entry.id   AF-A0A5S9NZ46-F1
#
_cell.length_a   1.000
_cell.length_b   1.000
_cell.length_c   1.000
_cell.angle_alpha   90.00
_cell.angle_beta   90.00
_cell.angle_gamma   90.00
#
_symmetry.space_group_name_H-M   'P 1'
#
loop_
_entity.id
_entity.type
_entity.pdbx_description
1 polymer ?
#
loop_
_entity_poly.entity_id
_entity_poly.type
_entity_poly.pdbx_seq_one_letter_code
_entity_poly.pdbx_strand_id
1 'polypeptide(L)'
;MPLSDLLTYQLGNCWRIVETQEVAATREITDNADEQSRLEALLDASKPSAPDDCHGLSYLLMTPFRYPPLQYGSRFGSTWERGIFYGAAELDTAFAEAAVYFWLFQQGPITLGPLSCIRDQRTAFSVRIASAKALDLRSAYFKDKIDSIMDPKSWVVSQQLGKEIRETEAEFFWYPSARQDTGTNVAVLTPDAFSTREPDQYQHWQVRLDEETCWFGRAGATSIEFEKSRFLIDGRIPHPCL
;
A
#
# COMPACT_ATOMS: atom_id res chain seq x y z
N MET A 1 16.47 10.82 23.54
CA MET A 1 15.09 10.46 23.90
C MET A 1 14.80 9.12 23.25
N PRO A 2 14.38 8.08 23.98
CA PRO A 2 13.99 6.82 23.38
C PRO A 2 12.71 6.98 22.53
N LEU A 3 12.54 6.13 21.53
CA LEU A 3 11.41 6.18 20.61
C LEU A 3 10.05 5.94 21.31
N SER A 4 10.05 5.18 22.40
CA SER A 4 8.87 4.93 23.25
C SER A 4 8.28 6.22 23.83
N ASP A 5 9.11 7.21 24.13
CA ASP A 5 8.67 8.48 24.72
C ASP A 5 7.98 9.39 23.70
N LEU A 6 8.06 9.03 22.41
CA LEU A 6 7.43 9.75 21.31
C LEU A 6 6.03 9.20 20.99
N LEU A 7 5.63 8.08 21.62
CA LEU A 7 4.28 7.54 21.45
C LEU A 7 3.27 8.58 21.92
N THR A 8 2.30 8.83 21.05
CA THR A 8 1.25 9.80 21.32
C THR A 8 -0.05 9.34 20.69
N TYR A 9 -1.15 9.88 21.20
CA TYR A 9 -2.45 9.66 20.59
C TYR A 9 -2.50 10.33 19.22
N GLN A 10 -2.74 9.52 18.20
CA GLN A 10 -2.96 9.96 16.83
C GLN A 10 -4.28 9.40 16.34
N LEU A 11 -4.92 10.15 15.44
CA LEU A 11 -6.07 9.67 14.68
C LEU A 11 -6.00 10.21 13.25
N GLY A 12 -6.74 9.59 12.35
CA GLY A 12 -6.95 10.12 11.01
C GLY A 12 -7.74 9.16 10.14
N ASN A 13 -7.82 9.52 8.87
CA ASN A 13 -8.37 8.68 7.82
C ASN A 13 -7.25 8.43 6.81
N CYS A 14 -7.16 7.20 6.30
CA CYS A 14 -6.22 6.87 5.24
C CYS A 14 -6.92 6.17 4.08
N TRP A 15 -6.38 6.38 2.89
CA TRP A 15 -6.79 5.79 1.63
C TRP A 15 -5.83 4.68 1.24
N ARG A 16 -6.39 3.62 0.66
CA ARG A 16 -5.62 2.55 0.03
C ARG A 16 -6.24 2.20 -1.31
N ILE A 17 -5.38 2.04 -2.31
CA ILE A 17 -5.76 1.63 -3.65
C ILE A 17 -5.54 0.13 -3.77
N VAL A 18 -6.57 -0.58 -4.20
CA VAL A 18 -6.51 -2.03 -4.44
C VAL A 18 -7.11 -2.35 -5.82
N GLU A 19 -6.80 -3.54 -6.31
CA GLU A 19 -7.54 -4.12 -7.44
C GLU A 19 -9.03 -4.18 -7.11
N THR A 20 -9.86 -3.85 -8.10
CA THR A 20 -11.31 -4.04 -7.95
C THR A 20 -11.58 -5.52 -7.82
N GLN A 21 -12.58 -5.89 -7.02
CA GLN A 21 -13.07 -7.26 -7.06
C GLN A 21 -13.71 -7.50 -8.44
N GLU A 22 -12.95 -8.04 -9.38
CA GLU A 22 -13.57 -8.61 -10.56
C GLU A 22 -14.33 -9.87 -10.14
N VAL A 23 -15.55 -10.02 -10.64
CA VAL A 23 -16.24 -11.29 -10.62
C VAL A 23 -15.42 -12.24 -11.49
N ALA A 24 -14.51 -12.96 -10.84
CA ALA A 24 -13.63 -13.97 -11.39
C ALA A 24 -12.73 -13.49 -12.55
N ALA A 25 -11.61 -12.81 -12.26
CA ALA A 25 -10.49 -12.71 -13.21
C ALA A 25 -10.02 -14.11 -13.68
N THR A 26 -10.22 -15.11 -12.83
CA THR A 26 -10.08 -16.55 -13.08
C THR A 26 -11.07 -17.11 -14.11
N ARG A 27 -12.13 -16.38 -14.48
CA ARG A 27 -13.10 -16.82 -15.50
C ARG A 27 -12.45 -16.93 -16.88
N GLU A 28 -11.44 -16.11 -17.16
CA GLU A 28 -10.70 -16.14 -18.43
C GLU A 28 -9.92 -17.45 -18.61
N ILE A 29 -9.63 -18.18 -17.52
CA ILE A 29 -8.86 -19.43 -17.52
C ILE A 29 -9.72 -20.66 -17.18
N THR A 30 -11.05 -20.52 -17.16
CA THR A 30 -11.97 -21.64 -16.93
C THR A 30 -12.90 -21.82 -18.11
N ASP A 31 -13.30 -23.05 -18.40
CA ASP A 31 -14.20 -23.34 -19.54
C ASP A 31 -15.66 -23.04 -19.17
N ASN A 32 -16.04 -23.30 -17.91
CA ASN A 32 -17.43 -23.19 -17.44
C ASN A 32 -17.54 -22.77 -15.96
N ALA A 33 -18.79 -22.55 -15.51
CA ALA A 33 -19.09 -22.07 -14.16
C ALA A 33 -18.75 -23.08 -13.04
N ASP A 34 -18.81 -24.39 -13.31
CA ASP A 34 -18.47 -25.42 -12.33
C ASP A 34 -16.96 -25.45 -12.08
N GLU A 35 -16.18 -25.34 -13.17
CA GLU A 35 -14.73 -25.22 -13.09
C GLU A 35 -14.32 -23.92 -12.39
N GLN A 36 -14.98 -22.81 -12.71
CA GLN A 36 -14.80 -21.54 -12.00
C GLN A 36 -15.04 -21.68 -10.50
N SER A 37 -16.15 -22.32 -10.12
CA SER A 37 -16.48 -22.54 -8.70
C SER A 37 -15.46 -23.43 -8.01
N ARG A 38 -14.97 -24.46 -8.71
CA ARG A 38 -13.93 -25.35 -8.18
C ARG A 38 -12.59 -24.65 -8.02
N LEU A 39 -12.19 -23.82 -8.98
CA LEU A 39 -10.96 -23.04 -8.92
C LEU A 39 -11.01 -22.04 -7.75
N GLU A 40 -12.10 -21.31 -7.59
CA GLU A 40 -12.28 -20.40 -6.44
C GLU A 40 -12.24 -21.15 -5.11
N ALA A 41 -12.88 -22.32 -5.02
CA ALA A 41 -12.83 -23.13 -3.80
C ALA A 41 -11.40 -23.61 -3.48
N LEU A 42 -10.62 -24.00 -4.49
CA LEU A 42 -9.21 -24.38 -4.31
C LEU A 42 -8.35 -23.18 -3.90
N LEU A 43 -8.54 -22.03 -4.55
CA LEU A 43 -7.84 -20.80 -4.22
C LEU A 43 -8.15 -20.39 -2.78
N ASP A 44 -9.42 -20.40 -2.37
CA ASP A 44 -9.83 -20.02 -1.02
C ASP A 44 -9.30 -20.99 0.05
N ALA A 45 -9.37 -22.30 -0.21
CA ALA A 45 -8.84 -23.33 0.69
C ALA A 45 -7.30 -23.27 0.85
N SER A 46 -6.58 -22.70 -0.12
CA SER A 46 -5.13 -22.55 -0.06
C SER A 46 -4.67 -21.34 0.76
N LYS A 47 -5.56 -20.39 1.08
CA LYS A 47 -5.20 -19.18 1.80
C LYS A 47 -4.88 -19.51 3.27
N PRO A 48 -3.83 -18.92 3.88
CA PRO A 48 -3.55 -19.08 5.31
C PRO A 48 -4.78 -18.75 6.17
N SER A 49 -4.89 -19.31 7.38
CA SER A 49 -5.97 -18.91 8.28
C SER A 49 -5.87 -17.41 8.60
N ALA A 50 -7.03 -16.76 8.80
CA ALA A 50 -7.03 -15.38 9.26
C ALA A 50 -6.39 -15.32 10.66
N PRO A 51 -5.52 -14.35 10.95
CA PRO A 51 -4.98 -14.15 12.28
C PRO A 51 -6.09 -13.84 13.31
N ASP A 52 -5.93 -14.33 14.54
CA ASP A 52 -6.93 -14.17 15.61
C ASP A 52 -7.23 -12.69 15.92
N ASP A 53 -6.20 -11.84 15.89
CA ASP A 53 -6.30 -10.39 16.12
C ASP A 53 -6.93 -9.62 14.94
N CYS A 54 -7.23 -10.30 13.82
CA CYS A 54 -7.98 -9.75 12.71
C CYS A 54 -9.46 -10.17 12.69
N HIS A 55 -9.94 -10.90 13.72
CA HIS A 55 -11.30 -11.43 13.73
C HIS A 55 -12.32 -10.32 13.48
N GLY A 56 -13.18 -10.51 12.47
CA GLY A 56 -14.26 -9.58 12.12
C GLY A 56 -13.82 -8.28 11.46
N LEU A 57 -12.58 -8.20 10.95
CA LEU A 57 -12.17 -7.16 10.01
C LEU A 57 -12.57 -7.54 8.58
N SER A 58 -12.88 -6.53 7.78
CA SER A 58 -12.98 -6.65 6.34
C SER A 58 -11.73 -7.31 5.76
N TYR A 59 -11.89 -8.14 4.73
CA TYR A 59 -10.75 -8.76 4.07
C TYR A 59 -9.74 -7.71 3.56
N LEU A 60 -10.21 -6.50 3.18
CA LEU A 60 -9.39 -5.37 2.73
C LEU A 60 -8.44 -4.85 3.83
N LEU A 61 -8.85 -4.95 5.09
CA LEU A 61 -8.08 -4.52 6.24
C LEU A 61 -7.19 -5.64 6.77
N MET A 62 -7.67 -6.89 6.78
CA MET A 62 -6.91 -8.03 7.33
C MET A 62 -5.80 -8.54 6.40
N THR A 63 -5.96 -8.41 5.07
CA THR A 63 -5.09 -9.07 4.08
C THR A 63 -3.60 -8.79 4.29
N PRO A 64 -3.14 -7.55 4.59
CA PRO A 64 -1.74 -7.27 4.86
C PRO A 64 -1.13 -8.06 6.02
N PHE A 65 -1.96 -8.54 6.94
CA PHE A 65 -1.54 -9.22 8.15
C PHE A 65 -1.64 -10.75 8.05
N ARG A 66 -2.29 -11.26 6.99
CA ARG A 66 -2.60 -12.69 6.79
C ARG A 66 -1.46 -13.48 6.15
N TYR A 67 -0.73 -12.86 5.24
CA TYR A 67 0.28 -13.53 4.41
C TYR A 67 1.69 -13.38 5.00
N PRO A 68 2.62 -14.32 4.70
CA PRO A 68 4.01 -14.20 5.13
C PRO A 68 4.68 -12.95 4.55
N PRO A 69 5.80 -12.50 5.15
CA PRO A 69 6.51 -11.31 4.68
C PRO A 69 6.95 -11.43 3.22
N LEU A 70 7.03 -10.30 2.53
CA LEU A 70 7.49 -10.26 1.14
C LEU A 70 8.94 -10.72 1.03
N GLN A 71 9.31 -11.32 -0.10
CA GLN A 71 10.67 -11.84 -0.36
C GLN A 71 11.78 -10.80 -0.13
N TYR A 72 11.49 -9.51 -0.37
CA TYR A 72 12.43 -8.41 -0.19
C TYR A 72 12.01 -7.44 0.93
N GLY A 73 10.99 -7.81 1.71
CA GLY A 73 10.33 -6.91 2.65
C GLY A 73 9.57 -5.77 1.96
N SER A 74 9.34 -4.72 2.72
CA SER A 74 8.73 -3.44 2.32
C SER A 74 9.56 -2.28 2.90
N ARG A 75 9.13 -1.03 2.71
CA ARG A 75 9.88 0.14 3.20
C ARG A 75 10.18 0.07 4.71
N PHE A 76 9.21 -0.29 5.54
CA PHE A 76 9.35 -0.34 7.00
C PHE A 76 9.25 -1.75 7.59
N GLY A 77 9.37 -2.79 6.79
CA GLY A 77 9.39 -4.17 7.26
C GLY A 77 10.38 -5.00 6.47
N SER A 78 11.22 -5.79 7.13
CA SER A 78 12.13 -6.71 6.48
C SER A 78 11.40 -8.00 6.09
N THR A 79 12.15 -9.06 5.80
CA THR A 79 11.63 -10.39 5.46
C THR A 79 11.22 -11.20 6.70
N TRP A 80 11.37 -10.66 7.91
CA TRP A 80 11.15 -11.37 9.17
C TRP A 80 9.90 -10.89 9.92
N GLU A 81 9.53 -9.61 9.80
CA GLU A 81 8.37 -9.06 10.49
C GLU A 81 7.07 -9.32 9.72
N ARG A 82 5.97 -9.49 10.46
CA ARG A 82 4.62 -9.55 9.91
C ARG A 82 4.35 -8.37 8.97
N GLY A 83 3.52 -8.61 7.95
CA GLY A 83 3.13 -7.61 6.98
C GLY A 83 2.50 -6.35 7.59
N ILE A 84 2.56 -5.28 6.82
CA ILE A 84 2.16 -3.91 7.20
C ILE A 84 1.04 -3.47 6.27
N PHE A 85 -0.02 -2.91 6.82
CA PHE A 85 -1.00 -2.20 6.01
C PHE A 85 -0.44 -0.82 5.68
N TYR A 86 -0.25 -0.56 4.38
CA TYR A 86 0.17 0.75 3.87
C TYR A 86 -1.00 1.51 3.25
N GLY A 87 -1.06 2.80 3.52
CA GLY A 87 -2.00 3.74 2.92
C GLY A 87 -1.46 5.16 2.89
N ALA A 88 -2.28 6.12 2.44
CA ALA A 88 -1.95 7.54 2.43
C ALA A 88 -3.05 8.37 3.09
N ALA A 89 -2.72 9.50 3.72
CA ALA A 89 -3.72 10.40 4.27
C ALA A 89 -4.55 11.05 3.15
N GLU A 90 -3.89 11.42 2.04
CA GLU A 90 -4.49 12.00 0.86
C GLU A 90 -4.76 10.95 -0.22
N LEU A 91 -5.94 11.03 -0.86
CA LEU A 91 -6.29 10.15 -1.98
C LEU A 91 -5.31 10.31 -3.16
N ASP A 92 -4.88 11.54 -3.44
CA ASP A 92 -3.91 11.86 -4.50
C ASP A 92 -2.56 11.17 -4.24
N THR A 93 -2.09 11.17 -2.99
CA THR A 93 -0.87 10.46 -2.57
C THR A 93 -1.01 8.94 -2.67
N ALA A 94 -2.18 8.40 -2.33
CA ALA A 94 -2.45 6.97 -2.54
C ALA A 94 -2.37 6.59 -4.04
N PHE A 95 -2.86 7.46 -4.93
CA PHE A 95 -2.74 7.26 -6.38
C PHE A 95 -1.33 7.44 -6.92
N ALA A 96 -0.56 8.41 -6.40
CA ALA A 96 0.84 8.58 -6.77
C ALA A 96 1.67 7.33 -6.45
N GLU A 97 1.50 6.75 -5.26
CA GLU A 97 2.15 5.49 -4.89
C GLU A 97 1.68 4.33 -5.80
N ALA A 98 0.38 4.23 -6.09
CA ALA A 98 -0.16 3.20 -7.00
C ALA A 98 0.42 3.31 -8.42
N ALA A 99 0.47 4.52 -8.98
CA ALA A 99 1.03 4.79 -10.31
C ALA A 99 2.50 4.34 -10.40
N VAL A 100 3.31 4.67 -9.38
CA VAL A 100 4.70 4.19 -9.27
C VAL A 100 4.76 2.67 -9.35
N TYR A 101 3.99 1.96 -8.54
CA TYR A 101 3.99 0.49 -8.56
C TYR A 101 3.47 -0.09 -9.88
N PHE A 102 2.54 0.57 -10.57
CA PHE A 102 2.10 0.16 -11.91
C PHE A 102 3.21 0.28 -12.94
N TRP A 103 3.98 1.37 -12.96
CA TRP A 103 5.14 1.47 -13.85
C TRP A 103 6.27 0.50 -13.46
N LEU A 104 6.46 0.20 -12.18
CA LEU A 104 7.42 -0.82 -11.77
C LEU A 104 7.00 -2.22 -12.26
N PHE A 105 5.71 -2.53 -12.17
CA PHE A 105 5.15 -3.75 -12.75
C PHE A 105 5.33 -3.80 -14.26
N GLN A 106 5.02 -2.71 -14.97
CA GLN A 106 5.18 -2.59 -16.43
C GLN A 106 6.64 -2.80 -16.88
N GLN A 107 7.63 -2.51 -16.04
CA GLN A 107 9.06 -2.69 -16.35
C GLN A 107 9.58 -4.13 -16.16
N GLY A 108 8.77 -5.05 -15.60
CA GLY A 108 9.16 -6.44 -15.39
C GLY A 108 9.53 -7.23 -16.67
N PRO A 109 8.75 -7.18 -17.77
CA PRO A 109 9.03 -7.94 -18.98
C PRO A 109 10.08 -7.29 -19.90
N ILE A 110 10.80 -8.12 -20.67
CA ILE A 110 11.76 -7.66 -21.70
C ILE A 110 11.06 -6.94 -22.86
N THR A 111 9.84 -7.34 -23.21
CA THR A 111 9.02 -6.72 -24.26
C THR A 111 7.64 -6.46 -23.70
N LEU A 112 7.20 -5.20 -23.78
CA LEU A 112 5.95 -4.76 -23.16
C LEU A 112 4.71 -5.42 -23.78
N GLY A 113 4.65 -5.51 -25.11
CA GLY A 113 3.49 -6.09 -25.80
C GLY A 113 2.17 -5.45 -25.32
N PRO A 114 1.18 -6.24 -24.85
CA PRO A 114 -0.07 -5.73 -24.29
C PRO A 114 0.10 -4.80 -23.09
N LEU A 115 1.21 -4.90 -22.35
CA LEU A 115 1.50 -4.04 -21.19
C LEU A 115 1.97 -2.64 -21.57
N SER A 116 2.19 -2.36 -22.86
CA SER A 116 2.51 -0.99 -23.34
C SER A 116 1.40 0.01 -23.03
N CYS A 117 0.15 -0.45 -22.95
CA CYS A 117 -0.98 0.34 -22.48
C CYS A 117 -1.92 -0.55 -21.66
N ILE A 118 -1.90 -0.40 -20.34
CA ILE A 118 -2.79 -1.13 -19.42
C ILE A 118 -4.08 -0.33 -19.23
N ARG A 119 -5.23 -1.01 -19.35
CA ARG A 119 -6.54 -0.50 -18.97
C ARG A 119 -7.08 -1.38 -17.86
N ASP A 120 -7.44 -0.79 -16.74
CA ASP A 120 -7.74 -1.53 -15.51
C ASP A 120 -8.77 -0.77 -14.65
N GLN A 121 -9.26 -1.39 -13.59
CA GLN A 121 -10.15 -0.80 -12.61
C GLN A 121 -9.59 -0.96 -11.20
N ARG A 122 -9.53 0.13 -10.46
CA ARG A 122 -9.07 0.15 -9.06
C ARG A 122 -10.17 0.60 -8.12
N THR A 123 -10.15 0.03 -6.93
CA THR A 123 -10.98 0.48 -5.82
C THR A 123 -10.11 1.26 -4.84
N ALA A 124 -10.44 2.53 -4.65
CA ALA A 124 -9.91 3.34 -3.58
C ALA A 124 -10.87 3.26 -2.40
N PHE A 125 -10.41 2.81 -1.24
CA PHE A 125 -11.22 2.80 -0.03
C PHE A 125 -10.55 3.60 1.08
N SER A 126 -11.35 4.16 1.98
CA SER A 126 -10.84 4.86 3.15
C SER A 126 -11.17 4.14 4.45
N VAL A 127 -10.30 4.24 5.44
CA VAL A 127 -10.50 3.68 6.78
C VAL A 127 -10.00 4.64 7.84
N ARG A 128 -10.75 4.76 8.93
CA ARG A 128 -10.32 5.51 10.11
C ARG A 128 -9.37 4.69 10.97
N ILE A 129 -8.33 5.36 11.45
CA ILE A 129 -7.36 4.81 12.39
C ILE A 129 -7.24 5.73 13.60
N ALA A 130 -7.03 5.15 14.78
CA ALA A 130 -6.77 5.86 16.01
C ALA A 130 -6.08 4.97 17.02
N SER A 131 -5.08 5.50 17.73
CA SER A 131 -4.37 4.78 18.79
C SER A 131 -3.60 5.74 19.67
N ALA A 132 -3.48 5.39 20.96
CA ALA A 132 -2.57 6.04 21.90
C ALA A 132 -1.10 5.62 21.69
N LYS A 133 -0.87 4.52 20.99
CA LYS A 133 0.44 3.96 20.68
C LYS A 133 0.82 4.25 19.23
N ALA A 134 0.87 5.53 18.86
CA ALA A 134 1.22 5.93 17.50
C ALA A 134 2.41 6.88 17.47
N LEU A 135 3.13 6.89 16.34
CA LEU A 135 4.22 7.83 16.08
C LEU A 135 3.89 8.75 14.90
N ASP A 136 4.54 9.91 14.89
CA ASP A 136 4.54 10.82 13.74
C ASP A 136 5.98 11.09 13.29
N LEU A 137 6.39 10.44 12.20
CA LEU A 137 7.71 10.59 11.60
C LEU A 137 7.88 11.92 10.87
N ARG A 138 6.82 12.75 10.78
CA ARG A 138 6.88 14.12 10.24
C ARG A 138 7.27 15.13 11.33
N SER A 139 7.34 14.71 12.58
CA SER A 139 7.69 15.58 13.70
C SER A 139 9.15 16.06 13.62
N ALA A 140 9.45 17.16 14.33
CA ALA A 140 10.78 17.75 14.36
C ALA A 140 11.87 16.77 14.85
N TYR A 141 11.50 15.72 15.60
CA TYR A 141 12.43 14.71 16.08
C TYR A 141 13.15 13.96 14.94
N PHE A 142 12.45 13.73 13.82
CA PHE A 142 12.99 12.96 12.68
C PHE A 142 13.59 13.83 11.60
N LYS A 143 13.50 15.17 11.72
CA LYS A 143 13.87 16.12 10.66
C LYS A 143 15.27 15.87 10.09
N ASP A 144 16.25 15.64 10.96
CA ASP A 144 17.65 15.48 10.53
C ASP A 144 17.94 14.12 9.86
N LYS A 145 17.02 13.15 9.99
CA LYS A 145 17.15 11.80 9.42
C LYS A 145 16.14 11.52 8.31
N ILE A 146 15.18 12.42 8.08
CA ILE A 146 14.01 12.12 7.26
C ILE A 146 14.40 11.75 5.83
N ASP A 147 15.40 12.39 5.25
CA ASP A 147 15.88 12.10 3.90
C ASP A 147 16.43 10.66 3.78
N SER A 148 17.10 10.17 4.84
CA SER A 148 17.61 8.80 4.86
C SER A 148 16.52 7.76 5.15
N ILE A 149 15.53 8.11 5.97
CA ILE A 149 14.34 7.27 6.21
C ILE A 149 13.52 7.14 4.91
N MET A 150 13.40 8.25 4.19
CA MET A 150 12.59 8.37 2.98
C MET A 150 13.37 8.12 1.69
N ASP A 151 14.61 7.63 1.77
CA ASP A 151 15.42 7.31 0.60
C ASP A 151 14.63 6.40 -0.36
N PRO A 152 14.40 6.82 -1.61
CA PRO A 152 13.65 6.01 -2.57
C PRO A 152 14.48 4.89 -3.19
N LYS A 153 15.82 4.94 -3.07
CA LYS A 153 16.76 3.94 -3.61
C LYS A 153 17.16 2.89 -2.58
N SER A 154 16.93 3.11 -1.29
CA SER A 154 17.31 2.20 -0.22
C SER A 154 16.26 2.11 0.89
N TRP A 155 15.98 0.90 1.37
CA TRP A 155 15.14 0.68 2.56
C TRP A 155 15.93 0.36 3.82
N VAL A 156 17.26 0.40 3.80
CA VAL A 156 18.09 -0.04 4.95
C VAL A 156 17.75 0.74 6.22
N VAL A 157 17.66 2.07 6.12
CA VAL A 157 17.37 2.92 7.29
C VAL A 157 15.91 2.79 7.73
N SER A 158 14.96 2.72 6.77
CA SER A 158 13.53 2.63 7.10
C SER A 158 13.12 1.26 7.61
N GLN A 159 13.73 0.16 7.15
CA GLN A 159 13.50 -1.18 7.71
C GLN A 159 14.05 -1.29 9.13
N GLN A 160 15.25 -0.76 9.38
CA GLN A 160 15.82 -0.72 10.72
C GLN A 160 14.92 0.11 11.67
N LEU A 161 14.49 1.28 11.24
CA LEU A 161 13.54 2.09 12.00
C LEU A 161 12.20 1.37 12.21
N GLY A 162 11.67 0.69 11.19
CA GLY A 162 10.44 -0.07 11.31
C GLY A 162 10.50 -1.16 12.37
N LYS A 163 11.65 -1.86 12.48
CA LYS A 163 11.92 -2.80 13.57
C LYS A 163 11.92 -2.10 14.93
N GLU A 164 12.64 -0.99 15.07
CA GLU A 164 12.70 -0.21 16.32
C GLU A 164 11.32 0.32 16.74
N ILE A 165 10.49 0.76 15.79
CA ILE A 165 9.11 1.19 16.04
C ILE A 165 8.26 0.02 16.58
N ARG A 166 8.45 -1.19 16.07
CA ARG A 166 7.72 -2.37 16.57
C ARG A 166 8.12 -2.72 18.00
N GLU A 167 9.39 -2.53 18.35
CA GLU A 167 9.89 -2.75 19.72
C GLU A 167 9.30 -1.76 20.74
N THR A 168 8.74 -0.62 20.30
CA THR A 168 8.00 0.29 21.18
C THR A 168 6.51 -0.06 21.34
N GLU A 169 6.04 -1.13 20.69
CA GLU A 169 4.62 -1.50 20.61
C GLU A 169 3.75 -0.45 19.89
N ALA A 170 4.32 0.37 19.01
CA ALA A 170 3.51 1.25 18.17
C ALA A 170 2.56 0.44 17.28
N GLU A 171 1.31 0.88 17.21
CA GLU A 171 0.24 0.24 16.42
C GLU A 171 0.17 0.82 15.01
N PHE A 172 0.55 2.08 14.83
CA PHE A 172 0.76 2.69 13.51
C PHE A 172 1.64 3.93 13.59
N PHE A 173 2.08 4.43 12.43
CA PHE A 173 2.75 5.72 12.34
C PHE A 173 2.51 6.44 11.02
N TRP A 174 2.44 7.77 11.10
CA TRP A 174 2.43 8.65 9.93
C TRP A 174 3.87 8.93 9.47
N TYR A 175 4.08 9.03 8.15
CA TYR A 175 5.37 9.36 7.57
C TYR A 175 5.23 10.13 6.26
N PRO A 176 6.19 10.98 5.85
CA PRO A 176 6.13 11.66 4.55
C PRO A 176 6.09 10.67 3.38
N SER A 177 5.47 11.02 2.25
CA SER A 177 5.62 10.22 1.03
C SER A 177 7.04 10.36 0.46
N ALA A 178 7.58 9.26 -0.06
CA ALA A 178 8.84 9.29 -0.82
C ALA A 178 8.65 9.69 -2.29
N ARG A 179 7.40 9.82 -2.75
CA ARG A 179 7.01 9.99 -4.16
C ARG A 179 6.33 11.32 -4.43
N GLN A 180 5.61 11.84 -3.45
CA GLN A 180 4.84 13.06 -3.59
C GLN A 180 5.26 14.09 -2.55
N ASP A 181 5.69 15.25 -3.04
CA ASP A 181 5.97 16.38 -2.18
C ASP A 181 4.74 16.76 -1.36
N THR A 182 4.92 17.05 -0.08
CA THR A 182 3.88 17.29 0.93
C THR A 182 2.91 16.13 1.24
N GLY A 183 2.98 15.00 0.53
CA GLY A 183 2.11 13.85 0.76
C GLY A 183 2.43 13.14 2.08
N THR A 184 1.39 12.60 2.74
CA THR A 184 1.55 11.80 3.96
C THR A 184 1.11 10.36 3.72
N ASN A 185 1.98 9.42 4.07
CA ASN A 185 1.68 8.00 4.12
C ASN A 185 1.51 7.49 5.56
N VAL A 186 0.92 6.31 5.69
CA VAL A 186 0.75 5.59 6.95
C VAL A 186 1.16 4.14 6.83
N ALA A 187 1.80 3.65 7.89
CA ALA A 187 2.08 2.24 8.10
C ALA A 187 1.34 1.78 9.35
N VAL A 188 0.37 0.89 9.17
CA VAL A 188 -0.38 0.26 10.27
C VAL A 188 0.25 -1.09 10.55
N LEU A 189 0.73 -1.22 11.78
CA LEU A 189 1.57 -2.32 12.27
C LEU A 189 0.77 -3.41 12.96
N THR A 190 -0.36 -3.04 13.56
CA THR A 190 -1.30 -3.95 14.21
C THR A 190 -2.74 -3.62 13.80
N PRO A 191 -3.64 -4.62 13.76
CA PRO A 191 -5.03 -4.38 13.38
C PRO A 191 -5.82 -3.53 14.40
N ASP A 192 -5.35 -3.44 15.64
CA ASP A 192 -5.97 -2.65 16.73
C ASP A 192 -6.02 -1.14 16.43
N ALA A 193 -5.16 -0.65 15.54
CA ALA A 193 -5.18 0.75 15.10
C ALA A 193 -6.43 1.12 14.28
N PHE A 194 -7.16 0.14 13.71
CA PHE A 194 -8.37 0.44 12.94
C PHE A 194 -9.54 0.80 13.86
N SER A 195 -10.07 2.00 13.68
CA SER A 195 -11.25 2.47 14.44
C SER A 195 -12.55 1.83 13.97
N THR A 196 -12.54 1.20 12.79
CA THR A 196 -13.69 0.52 12.19
C THR A 196 -13.30 -0.84 11.64
N ARG A 197 -14.29 -1.73 11.56
CA ARG A 197 -14.12 -3.08 11.02
C ARG A 197 -14.25 -3.15 9.50
N GLU A 198 -14.91 -2.17 8.91
CA GLU A 198 -15.10 -2.00 7.48
C GLU A 198 -14.56 -0.63 7.04
N PRO A 199 -14.12 -0.49 5.77
CA PRO A 199 -13.89 0.81 5.16
C PRO A 199 -15.11 1.75 5.25
N ASP A 200 -14.86 3.04 5.47
CA ASP A 200 -15.90 4.07 5.57
C ASP A 200 -16.38 4.52 4.17
N GLN A 201 -15.51 4.46 3.16
CA GLN A 201 -15.81 4.89 1.79
C GLN A 201 -15.20 3.94 0.76
N TYR A 202 -15.87 3.84 -0.39
CA TYR A 202 -15.40 3.11 -1.57
C TYR A 202 -15.57 3.98 -2.81
N GLN A 203 -14.57 3.97 -3.68
CA GLN A 203 -14.60 4.64 -4.97
C GLN A 203 -14.01 3.73 -6.03
N HIS A 204 -14.75 3.51 -7.12
CA HIS A 204 -14.27 2.79 -8.27
C HIS A 204 -13.70 3.75 -9.31
N TRP A 205 -12.51 3.45 -9.79
CA TRP A 205 -11.73 4.27 -10.70
C TRP A 205 -11.28 3.44 -11.90
N GLN A 206 -11.45 4.00 -13.09
CA GLN A 206 -10.81 3.50 -14.30
C GLN A 206 -9.35 3.95 -14.31
N VAL A 207 -8.47 3.06 -14.74
CA VAL A 207 -7.04 3.32 -14.90
C VAL A 207 -6.66 3.17 -16.35
N ARG A 208 -5.88 4.11 -16.87
CA ARG A 208 -5.12 3.96 -18.10
C ARG A 208 -3.66 4.27 -17.81
N LEU A 209 -2.79 3.29 -18.00
CA LEU A 209 -1.35 3.42 -17.82
C LEU A 209 -0.67 3.17 -19.16
N ASP A 210 0.20 4.08 -19.58
CA ASP A 210 1.19 3.83 -20.62
C ASP A 210 2.60 4.10 -20.08
N GLU A 211 3.61 4.04 -20.96
CA GLU A 211 5.01 4.17 -20.56
C GLU A 211 5.35 5.54 -19.93
N GLU A 212 4.51 6.56 -20.14
CA GLU A 212 4.76 7.94 -19.73
C GLU A 212 3.72 8.47 -18.74
N THR A 213 2.47 7.99 -18.81
CA THR A 213 1.35 8.54 -18.04
C THR A 213 0.55 7.47 -17.31
N CYS A 214 0.02 7.83 -16.14
CA CYS A 214 -0.94 7.05 -15.39
C CYS A 214 -2.14 7.93 -15.07
N TRP A 215 -3.26 7.62 -15.71
CA TRP A 215 -4.52 8.34 -15.57
C TRP A 215 -5.50 7.52 -14.73
N PHE A 216 -6.14 8.20 -13.78
CA PHE A 216 -7.25 7.71 -12.97
C PHE A 216 -8.50 8.54 -13.26
N GLY A 217 -9.56 7.88 -13.73
CA GLY A 217 -10.83 8.53 -14.02
C GLY A 217 -12.01 7.91 -13.29
N ARG A 218 -12.95 8.76 -12.91
CA ARG A 218 -14.22 8.35 -12.32
C ARG A 218 -15.34 9.21 -12.90
N ALA A 219 -16.42 8.57 -13.35
CA ALA A 219 -17.56 9.28 -13.94
C ALA A 219 -18.13 10.31 -12.95
N GLY A 220 -18.35 11.54 -13.42
CA GLY A 220 -18.88 12.64 -12.60
C GLY A 220 -17.91 13.23 -11.57
N ALA A 221 -16.63 12.85 -11.60
CA ALA A 221 -15.56 13.40 -10.78
C ALA A 221 -14.42 13.93 -11.64
N THR A 222 -13.55 14.75 -11.04
CA THR A 222 -12.29 15.17 -11.67
C THR A 222 -11.37 13.96 -11.82
N SER A 223 -10.70 13.83 -12.98
CA SER A 223 -9.65 12.83 -13.18
C SER A 223 -8.33 13.29 -12.58
N ILE A 224 -7.47 12.34 -12.23
CA ILE A 224 -6.11 12.57 -11.75
C ILE A 224 -5.16 11.93 -12.76
N GLU A 225 -4.08 12.62 -13.13
CA GLU A 225 -3.08 12.10 -14.04
C GLU A 225 -1.68 12.39 -13.51
N PHE A 226 -0.81 11.39 -13.62
CA PHE A 226 0.59 11.47 -13.24
C PHE A 226 1.48 11.22 -14.45
N GLU A 227 2.48 12.07 -14.64
CA GLU A 227 3.59 11.83 -15.57
C GLU A 227 4.70 11.05 -14.86
N LYS A 228 5.20 9.99 -15.49
CA LYS A 228 6.28 9.14 -14.98
C LYS A 228 7.56 9.94 -14.72
N SER A 229 7.84 10.94 -15.56
CA SER A 229 8.97 11.86 -15.48
C SER A 229 9.15 12.46 -14.08
N ARG A 230 8.05 12.70 -13.35
CA ARG A 230 8.03 13.25 -11.98
C ARG A 230 8.64 12.31 -10.94
N PHE A 231 8.71 11.01 -11.22
CA PHE A 231 9.19 9.99 -10.28
C PHE A 231 10.56 9.42 -10.65
N LEU A 232 11.18 9.92 -11.73
CA LEU A 232 12.49 9.44 -12.19
C LEU A 232 13.62 10.08 -11.37
N ILE A 233 14.58 9.26 -10.97
CA ILE A 233 15.89 9.71 -10.50
C ILE A 233 16.95 9.01 -11.35
N ASP A 234 17.83 9.78 -11.98
CA ASP A 234 18.82 9.28 -12.94
C ASP A 234 18.20 8.45 -14.08
N GLY A 235 17.03 8.88 -14.59
CA GLY A 235 16.35 8.27 -15.72
C GLY A 235 15.53 7.01 -15.42
N ARG A 236 15.45 6.57 -14.15
CA ARG A 236 14.65 5.40 -13.74
C ARG A 236 13.81 5.68 -12.50
N ILE A 237 12.72 4.93 -12.31
CA ILE A 237 11.99 4.96 -11.04
C ILE A 237 12.86 4.27 -9.99
N PRO A 238 13.33 4.97 -8.95
CA PRO A 238 14.15 4.35 -7.91
C PRO A 238 13.29 3.35 -7.11
N HIS A 239 13.79 2.12 -6.98
CA HIS A 239 13.20 1.09 -6.13
C HIS A 239 14.32 0.15 -5.65
N PRO A 240 14.40 -0.22 -4.36
CA PRO A 240 15.54 -0.98 -3.83
C PRO A 240 15.65 -2.42 -4.34
N CYS A 241 14.57 -2.95 -4.91
CA CYS A 241 14.48 -4.33 -5.39
C CYS A 241 14.57 -4.45 -6.92
N LEU A 242 15.06 -3.41 -7.61
CA LEU A 242 15.24 -3.36 -9.08
C LEU A 242 16.67 -2.99 -9.47
#